data_AF-A0AAV5U8T7-F1
#
_entry.id   AF-A0AAV5U8T7-F1
#
_cell.length_a   1.000
_cell.length_b   1.000
_cell.length_c   1.000
_cell.angle_alpha   90.00
_cell.angle_beta   90.00
_cell.angle_gamma   90.00
#
_symmetry.space_group_name_H-M   'P 1'
#
loop_
_entity.id
_entity.type
_entity.pdbx_description
1 polymer ?
#
loop_
_entity_poly.entity_id
_entity_poly.type
_entity_poly.pdbx_seq_one_letter_code
_entity_poly.pdbx_strand_id
1 'polypeptide(L)'
;DEKCRPAVVLSTKIAKDFSVKNSECAADGHLKNPSRAYMECNAMIARREGIANLVLPGDVDEVLDLYSGGKNKNKRKRQISLDVKKATGVSRVEEYDKIDDNDIQILGLSETCRISDPSDSKRIYMAARRTFVLAIQLGIEALLVDGNFGFTPITTCTKKRAYQLFTVRVCCRNTSFLLMAALLPTKAASEYILLFESMLSIFSDLNFSLRGVRVVSDWETGIIKDIRTALPMVAHQGCSFHALKCINNKISSFGLNAFAKSYPVVRIWFNRIRASIFLPRIYIDQCDLLTIPVSNVHPAYTASHNFLDYFRSEWMAHPETMLSKYMVDRHRTTNLVESWHRALISWFHGHHPPLMELVNFLMNTELDDNIAMKHYRDNGSSFELEEEDENRSIETLSPMIEFDSIVDERVPTHAEILSFLDKMTKFCHEKLN
;
A
#
# COMPACT_ATOMS: atom_id res chain seq x y z
N ASP A 1 22.03 -11.39 31.76
CA ASP A 1 23.27 -10.68 32.09
C ASP A 1 22.95 -9.42 32.88
N GLU A 2 23.63 -9.17 34.00
CA GLU A 2 23.25 -8.17 35.03
C GLU A 2 23.36 -6.69 34.59
N LYS A 3 23.65 -6.42 33.31
CA LYS A 3 23.70 -5.08 32.72
C LYS A 3 22.37 -4.57 32.15
N CYS A 4 21.31 -5.40 32.09
CA CYS A 4 19.99 -4.96 31.59
C CYS A 4 18.99 -4.51 32.69
N ARG A 5 19.31 -4.67 33.98
CA ARG A 5 18.41 -4.26 35.07
C ARG A 5 18.13 -2.75 35.14
N PRO A 6 19.08 -1.83 34.87
CA PRO A 6 18.81 -0.39 34.93
C PRO A 6 17.84 0.10 33.83
N ALA A 7 17.95 -0.44 32.61
CA ALA A 7 17.12 -0.03 31.48
C ALA A 7 15.68 -0.54 31.60
N VAL A 8 15.49 -1.77 32.08
CA VAL A 8 14.14 -2.32 32.33
C VAL A 8 13.47 -1.58 33.49
N VAL A 9 14.21 -1.21 34.54
CA VAL A 9 13.67 -0.43 35.66
C VAL A 9 13.30 0.99 35.23
N LEU A 10 14.08 1.65 34.36
CA LEU A 10 13.73 2.97 33.81
C LEU A 10 12.49 2.91 32.90
N SER A 11 12.38 1.88 32.06
CA SER A 11 11.22 1.63 31.19
C SER A 11 9.95 1.36 31.99
N THR A 12 10.07 0.56 33.05
CA THR A 12 8.96 0.19 33.92
C THR A 12 8.54 1.36 34.81
N LYS A 13 9.48 2.22 35.22
CA LYS A 13 9.20 3.46 35.96
C LYS A 13 8.53 4.51 35.08
N ILE A 14 8.98 4.69 33.83
CA ILE A 14 8.30 5.54 32.84
C ILE A 14 6.89 5.02 32.55
N ALA A 15 6.70 3.70 32.38
CA ALA A 15 5.39 3.11 32.14
C ALA A 15 4.45 3.22 33.37
N LYS A 16 4.98 3.07 34.59
CA LYS A 16 4.22 3.29 35.83
C LYS A 16 3.89 4.76 36.05
N ASP A 17 4.81 5.67 35.82
CA ASP A 17 4.59 7.11 35.95
C ASP A 17 3.59 7.61 34.89
N PHE A 18 3.60 7.02 33.68
CA PHE A 18 2.57 7.23 32.66
C PHE A 18 1.20 6.66 33.09
N SER A 19 1.20 5.47 33.69
CA SER A 19 -0.03 4.82 34.18
C SER A 19 -0.66 5.53 35.38
N VAL A 20 0.16 6.07 36.29
CA VAL A 20 -0.32 6.80 37.49
C VAL A 20 -0.83 8.19 37.11
N LYS A 21 -0.13 8.91 36.22
CA LYS A 21 -0.66 10.16 35.64
C LYS A 21 -1.95 9.96 34.84
N ASN A 22 -2.07 8.83 34.14
CA ASN A 22 -3.29 8.50 33.39
C ASN A 22 -4.43 8.00 34.28
N SER A 23 -4.17 7.39 35.44
CA SER A 23 -5.24 7.05 36.40
C SER A 23 -5.75 8.27 37.17
N GLU A 24 -4.90 9.26 37.42
CA GLU A 24 -5.32 10.53 38.05
C GLU A 24 -6.04 11.46 37.06
N CYS A 25 -5.68 11.46 35.77
CA CYS A 25 -6.41 12.19 34.72
C CYS A 25 -7.68 11.48 34.22
N ALA A 26 -7.85 10.18 34.47
CA ALA A 26 -9.06 9.42 34.10
C ALA A 26 -10.28 9.75 34.99
N ALA A 27 -10.09 10.47 36.10
CA ALA A 27 -11.19 11.00 36.90
C ALA A 27 -11.93 12.17 36.21
N ASP A 28 -11.27 12.87 35.28
CA ASP A 28 -11.82 14.02 34.55
C ASP A 28 -11.98 13.72 33.05
N GLY A 29 -12.84 12.75 32.70
CA GLY A 29 -13.71 12.75 31.51
C GLY A 29 -13.16 13.03 30.09
N HIS A 30 -11.87 13.24 29.87
CA HIS A 30 -11.32 13.72 28.60
C HIS A 30 -10.14 12.85 28.16
N LEU A 31 -10.44 11.81 27.39
CA LEU A 31 -9.82 11.51 26.08
C LEU A 31 -10.23 10.10 25.62
N LYS A 32 -11.21 10.07 24.72
CA LYS A 32 -11.49 8.93 23.84
C LYS A 32 -10.38 8.88 22.76
N ASN A 33 -9.97 7.67 22.38
CA ASN A 33 -9.35 7.28 21.10
C ASN A 33 -7.84 6.91 21.15
N PRO A 34 -7.51 5.60 21.30
CA PRO A 34 -6.14 5.05 21.27
C PRO A 34 -5.35 5.35 19.99
N SER A 35 -6.02 5.67 18.87
CA SER A 35 -5.36 6.08 17.63
C SER A 35 -4.59 7.40 17.77
N ARG A 36 -5.05 8.29 18.66
CA ARG A 36 -4.39 9.57 18.93
C ARG A 36 -3.09 9.38 19.69
N ALA A 37 -3.07 8.49 20.68
CA ALA A 37 -1.86 8.17 21.45
C ALA A 37 -0.77 7.52 20.57
N TYR A 38 -1.16 6.69 19.60
CA TYR A 38 -0.23 6.10 18.62
C TYR A 38 0.32 7.15 17.65
N MET A 39 -0.52 8.07 17.16
CA MET A 39 -0.09 9.20 16.34
C MET A 39 0.82 10.16 17.11
N GLU A 40 0.53 10.42 18.39
CA GLU A 40 1.35 11.25 19.27
C GLU A 40 2.69 10.59 19.61
N CYS A 41 2.73 9.27 19.79
CA CYS A 41 4.00 8.53 19.92
C CYS A 41 4.85 8.59 18.65
N ASN A 42 4.25 8.39 17.48
CA ASN A 42 4.97 8.52 16.20
C ASN A 42 5.44 9.96 15.96
N ALA A 43 4.63 10.96 16.31
CA ALA A 43 5.01 12.37 16.25
C ALA A 43 6.13 12.70 17.25
N MET A 44 6.15 12.07 18.43
CA MET A 44 7.22 12.23 19.41
C MET A 44 8.53 11.57 18.96
N ILE A 45 8.48 10.40 18.32
CA ILE A 45 9.64 9.75 17.70
C ILE A 45 10.17 10.63 16.57
N ALA A 46 9.30 11.14 15.70
CA ALA A 46 9.65 12.07 14.64
C ALA A 46 10.25 13.39 15.17
N ARG A 47 9.74 13.92 16.29
CA ARG A 47 10.32 15.12 16.96
C ARG A 47 11.68 14.84 17.59
N ARG A 48 11.91 13.65 18.13
CA ARG A 48 13.17 13.28 18.80
C ARG A 48 14.33 13.05 17.81
N GLU A 49 14.02 12.71 16.56
CA GLU A 49 15.00 12.50 15.47
C GLU A 49 15.15 13.69 14.50
N GLY A 50 14.53 14.84 14.77
CA GLY A 50 14.57 15.99 13.85
C GLY A 50 13.74 15.82 12.57
N ILE A 51 12.91 14.77 12.50
CA ILE A 51 12.00 14.42 11.39
C ILE A 51 10.65 15.17 11.53
N ALA A 52 10.54 16.12 12.47
CA ALA A 52 9.32 16.94 12.67
C ALA A 52 8.95 17.85 11.49
N ASN A 53 9.74 17.87 10.42
CA ASN A 53 9.40 18.56 9.18
C ASN A 53 9.19 17.53 8.05
N LEU A 54 7.90 17.38 7.69
CA LEU A 54 7.30 16.59 6.61
C LEU A 54 7.13 15.08 6.84
N VAL A 55 6.13 14.74 7.66
CA VAL A 55 5.19 13.68 7.25
C VAL A 55 4.47 14.20 6.00
N LEU A 56 4.33 13.39 4.94
CA LEU A 56 3.45 13.75 3.83
C LEU A 56 2.05 14.05 4.41
N PRO A 57 1.45 15.21 4.12
CA PRO A 57 0.09 15.50 4.56
C PRO A 57 -0.88 14.46 4.02
N GLY A 58 -2.00 14.23 4.72
CA GLY A 58 -3.04 13.28 4.28
C GLY A 58 -3.56 13.57 2.86
N ASP A 59 -3.48 14.82 2.41
CA ASP A 59 -3.96 15.25 1.09
C ASP A 59 -3.04 14.78 -0.05
N VAL A 60 -1.73 14.62 0.18
CA VAL A 60 -0.84 13.99 -0.83
C VAL A 60 -1.18 12.51 -0.97
N ASP A 61 -1.53 11.86 0.14
CA ASP A 61 -2.03 10.49 0.11
C ASP A 61 -3.30 10.46 -0.73
N GLU A 62 -4.27 11.34 -0.48
CA GLU A 62 -5.51 11.45 -1.27
C GLU A 62 -5.24 11.65 -2.76
N VAL A 63 -4.32 12.55 -3.14
CA VAL A 63 -3.99 12.83 -4.56
C VAL A 63 -3.30 11.65 -5.25
N LEU A 64 -2.45 10.90 -4.54
CA LEU A 64 -1.87 9.66 -5.06
C LEU A 64 -2.87 8.48 -5.00
N ASP A 65 -3.86 8.57 -4.11
CA ASP A 65 -4.92 7.61 -3.79
C ASP A 65 -6.26 7.88 -4.47
N LEU A 66 -6.37 8.80 -5.43
CA LEU A 66 -7.66 9.23 -6.01
C LEU A 66 -8.53 8.08 -6.56
N TYR A 67 -7.95 6.88 -6.71
CA TYR A 67 -8.64 5.66 -7.13
C TYR A 67 -8.74 4.58 -6.05
N SER A 68 -8.22 4.83 -4.85
CA SER A 68 -7.98 3.86 -3.77
C SER A 68 -8.86 4.07 -2.52
N GLY A 69 -9.43 5.26 -2.27
CA GLY A 69 -10.51 5.55 -1.29
C GLY A 69 -10.62 4.66 -0.03
N GLY A 70 -9.51 4.42 0.69
CA GLY A 70 -9.35 3.21 1.51
C GLY A 70 -10.28 3.06 2.73
N LYS A 71 -10.82 4.14 3.30
CA LYS A 71 -11.68 4.07 4.51
C LYS A 71 -13.16 3.88 4.19
N ASN A 72 -13.70 4.65 3.25
CA ASN A 72 -15.12 4.57 2.87
C ASN A 72 -15.41 3.34 1.99
N LYS A 73 -14.46 2.93 1.14
CA LYS A 73 -14.65 1.78 0.22
C LYS A 73 -14.85 0.46 0.96
N ASN A 74 -14.02 0.17 1.97
CA ASN A 74 -14.17 -1.06 2.76
C ASN A 74 -15.48 -1.08 3.56
N LYS A 75 -15.89 0.06 4.13
CA LYS A 75 -17.18 0.20 4.84
C LYS A 75 -18.37 0.01 3.90
N ARG A 76 -18.34 0.60 2.70
CA ARG A 76 -19.41 0.52 1.70
C ARG A 76 -19.53 -0.87 1.08
N LYS A 77 -18.43 -1.58 0.80
CA LYS A 77 -18.47 -3.00 0.40
C LYS A 77 -19.16 -3.87 1.44
N ARG A 78 -18.82 -3.67 2.72
CA ARG A 78 -19.48 -4.34 3.83
C ARG A 78 -20.96 -3.98 3.91
N GLN A 79 -21.32 -2.71 3.69
CA GLN A 79 -22.72 -2.28 3.64
C GLN A 79 -23.48 -2.91 2.47
N ILE A 80 -22.92 -2.95 1.26
CA ILE A 80 -23.51 -3.65 0.10
C ILE A 80 -23.72 -5.12 0.43
N SER A 81 -22.73 -5.79 1.01
CA SER A 81 -22.88 -7.18 1.46
C SER A 81 -24.02 -7.33 2.45
N LEU A 82 -24.12 -6.44 3.45
CA LEU A 82 -25.21 -6.44 4.44
C LEU A 82 -26.58 -6.18 3.80
N ASP A 83 -26.67 -5.23 2.88
CA ASP A 83 -27.91 -4.86 2.19
C ASP A 83 -28.38 -5.99 1.29
N VAL A 84 -27.47 -6.63 0.54
CA VAL A 84 -27.76 -7.83 -0.25
C VAL A 84 -28.24 -8.94 0.68
N LYS A 85 -27.49 -9.30 1.73
CA LYS A 85 -27.90 -10.33 2.71
C LYS A 85 -29.28 -10.06 3.29
N LYS A 86 -29.58 -8.80 3.61
CA LYS A 86 -30.88 -8.38 4.15
C LYS A 86 -32.01 -8.47 3.12
N ALA A 87 -31.77 -8.03 1.88
CA ALA A 87 -32.76 -8.04 0.81
C ALA A 87 -33.14 -9.45 0.36
N THR A 88 -32.20 -10.39 0.47
CA THR A 88 -32.37 -11.75 -0.01
C THR A 88 -32.82 -12.71 1.09
N GLY A 89 -32.76 -12.29 2.37
CA GLY A 89 -33.05 -13.14 3.54
C GLY A 89 -31.89 -14.09 3.88
N VAL A 90 -30.75 -13.94 3.21
CA VAL A 90 -29.68 -14.92 3.14
C VAL A 90 -28.54 -14.52 4.07
N SER A 91 -28.26 -15.33 5.09
CA SER A 91 -27.17 -15.07 6.04
C SER A 91 -25.77 -15.48 5.54
N ARG A 92 -25.70 -16.32 4.51
CA ARG A 92 -24.48 -16.92 3.92
C ARG A 92 -24.65 -17.03 2.40
N VAL A 93 -23.59 -16.86 1.61
CA VAL A 93 -23.60 -16.88 0.12
C VAL A 93 -24.35 -18.07 -0.55
N GLU A 94 -24.66 -19.12 0.21
CA GLU A 94 -25.33 -20.37 -0.16
C GLU A 94 -26.73 -20.22 -0.80
N GLU A 95 -27.49 -19.14 -0.58
CA GLU A 95 -28.88 -19.05 -1.08
C GLU A 95 -29.10 -18.08 -2.25
N TYR A 96 -28.06 -17.44 -2.81
CA TYR A 96 -28.22 -16.49 -3.94
C TYR A 96 -27.86 -17.05 -5.33
N ASP A 97 -27.57 -18.34 -5.41
CA ASP A 97 -27.75 -19.22 -6.56
C ASP A 97 -27.84 -20.61 -5.96
N LYS A 98 -28.81 -21.44 -6.38
CA LYS A 98 -28.90 -22.85 -5.98
C LYS A 98 -27.52 -23.51 -6.13
N ILE A 99 -26.89 -23.78 -5.00
CA ILE A 99 -25.65 -24.52 -4.90
C ILE A 99 -25.96 -25.70 -3.97
N ASP A 100 -25.69 -26.89 -4.50
CA ASP A 100 -25.71 -28.18 -3.82
C ASP A 100 -25.02 -28.06 -2.45
N ASP A 101 -25.61 -28.66 -1.41
CA ASP A 101 -25.12 -28.65 -0.01
C ASP A 101 -23.69 -29.24 0.17
N ASN A 102 -23.03 -29.59 -0.93
CA ASN A 102 -21.65 -30.07 -1.03
C ASN A 102 -20.57 -28.96 -1.15
N ASP A 103 -20.93 -27.69 -1.37
CA ASP A 103 -19.95 -26.66 -1.80
C ASP A 103 -19.45 -25.69 -0.72
N ILE A 104 -20.01 -25.68 0.49
CA ILE A 104 -19.41 -24.97 1.63
C ILE A 104 -18.94 -25.97 2.67
N GLN A 105 -17.81 -26.60 2.35
CA GLN A 105 -16.94 -27.21 3.35
C GLN A 105 -15.73 -26.30 3.58
N ILE A 106 -15.69 -25.69 4.76
CA ILE A 106 -14.42 -25.79 5.49
C ILE A 106 -14.41 -27.22 6.01
N LEU A 107 -13.28 -27.93 5.90
CA LEU A 107 -12.78 -28.98 6.82
C LEU A 107 -12.09 -30.11 6.02
N GLY A 108 -10.95 -29.80 5.40
CA GLY A 108 -10.53 -30.63 4.27
C GLY A 108 -11.40 -30.34 3.03
N LEU A 109 -10.72 -30.25 1.89
CA LEU A 109 -11.22 -30.51 0.54
C LEU A 109 -12.64 -30.01 0.17
N SER A 110 -12.74 -28.76 -0.30
CA SER A 110 -13.63 -28.39 -1.41
C SER A 110 -13.00 -27.29 -2.26
N GLU A 111 -13.42 -27.20 -3.52
CA GLU A 111 -12.58 -27.18 -4.74
C GLU A 111 -11.89 -25.86 -5.08
N THR A 112 -11.13 -25.28 -4.14
CA THR A 112 -9.83 -24.62 -4.41
C THR A 112 -9.34 -23.83 -3.21
N CYS A 113 -8.67 -24.56 -2.32
CA CYS A 113 -7.69 -23.96 -1.46
C CYS A 113 -6.53 -24.96 -1.36
N ARG A 114 -5.36 -24.60 -1.91
CA ARG A 114 -4.13 -25.33 -1.59
C ARG A 114 -3.63 -24.83 -0.24
N ILE A 115 -4.09 -25.46 0.84
CA ILE A 115 -3.38 -25.42 2.12
C ILE A 115 -2.16 -26.33 1.94
N SER A 116 -0.96 -25.77 1.88
CA SER A 116 0.25 -26.59 1.71
C SER A 116 0.56 -27.32 3.02
N ASP A 117 0.38 -28.64 2.96
CA ASP A 117 0.98 -29.73 3.75
C ASP A 117 0.75 -29.77 5.29
N PRO A 118 0.03 -30.79 5.81
CA PRO A 118 0.01 -31.14 7.23
C PRO A 118 1.40 -31.41 7.85
N SER A 119 2.41 -31.72 7.04
CA SER A 119 3.78 -31.93 7.48
C SER A 119 4.56 -30.62 7.72
N ASP A 120 4.11 -29.49 7.15
CA ASP A 120 4.75 -28.17 7.30
C ASP A 120 3.85 -27.18 8.07
N SER A 121 3.69 -27.51 9.35
CA SER A 121 2.75 -26.92 10.33
C SER A 121 2.77 -25.38 10.54
N LYS A 122 3.55 -24.60 9.78
CA LYS A 122 3.70 -23.15 9.99
C LYS A 122 3.10 -22.27 8.90
N ARG A 123 2.85 -22.78 7.69
CA ARG A 123 2.26 -21.99 6.59
C ARG A 123 0.75 -22.19 6.56
N ILE A 124 0.01 -21.09 6.42
CA ILE A 124 -1.43 -21.15 6.17
C ILE A 124 -1.73 -20.21 5.03
N TYR A 125 -2.21 -20.77 3.91
CA TYR A 125 -2.73 -20.03 2.78
C TYR A 125 -4.25 -20.09 2.78
N MET A 126 -4.88 -18.96 2.50
CA MET A 126 -6.31 -18.85 2.28
C MET A 126 -6.55 -18.16 0.96
N ALA A 127 -7.21 -18.85 0.05
CA ALA A 127 -7.67 -18.36 -1.23
C ALA A 127 -8.89 -19.21 -1.62
N ALA A 128 -9.79 -18.63 -2.41
CA ALA A 128 -10.92 -19.34 -3.01
C ALA A 128 -10.93 -19.07 -4.51
N ARG A 129 -10.99 -20.10 -5.37
CA ARG A 129 -11.05 -19.90 -6.84
C ARG A 129 -12.25 -19.09 -7.26
N ARG A 130 -13.36 -19.13 -6.53
CA ARG A 130 -14.53 -18.29 -6.83
C ARG A 130 -14.15 -16.80 -6.86
N THR A 131 -13.31 -16.35 -5.94
CA THR A 131 -12.77 -14.99 -5.91
C THR A 131 -11.94 -14.69 -7.16
N PHE A 132 -11.09 -15.63 -7.59
CA PHE A 132 -10.30 -15.48 -8.82
C PHE A 132 -11.20 -15.42 -10.06
N VAL A 133 -12.20 -16.29 -10.16
CA VAL A 133 -13.19 -16.29 -11.26
C VAL A 133 -13.91 -14.94 -11.34
N LEU A 134 -14.42 -14.45 -10.20
CA LEU A 134 -15.12 -13.16 -10.15
C LEU A 134 -14.20 -11.99 -10.51
N ALA A 135 -12.96 -12.00 -10.03
CA ALA A 135 -11.97 -10.98 -10.36
C ALA A 135 -11.65 -10.96 -11.86
N ILE A 136 -11.48 -12.13 -12.48
CA ILE A 136 -11.29 -12.26 -13.93
C ILE A 136 -12.51 -11.73 -14.69
N GLN A 137 -13.73 -12.10 -14.28
CA GLN A 137 -14.98 -11.65 -14.90
C GLN A 137 -15.17 -10.13 -14.82
N LEU A 138 -14.74 -9.51 -13.71
CA LEU A 138 -14.84 -8.06 -13.52
C LEU A 138 -13.76 -7.27 -14.27
N GLY A 139 -12.68 -7.94 -14.69
CA GLY A 139 -11.46 -7.32 -15.21
C GLY A 139 -10.52 -6.94 -14.08
N ILE A 140 -9.32 -7.51 -14.10
CA ILE A 140 -8.27 -7.22 -13.13
C ILE A 140 -7.52 -5.96 -13.57
N GLU A 141 -7.56 -4.90 -12.75
CA GLU A 141 -6.86 -3.63 -13.00
C GLU A 141 -5.42 -3.68 -12.46
N ALA A 142 -5.24 -4.26 -11.27
CA ALA A 142 -3.95 -4.43 -10.61
C ALA A 142 -4.05 -5.50 -9.50
N LEU A 143 -2.90 -5.97 -9.02
CA LEU A 143 -2.76 -6.69 -7.77
C LEU A 143 -2.00 -5.81 -6.79
N LEU A 144 -2.55 -5.60 -5.60
CA LEU A 144 -1.88 -4.93 -4.50
C LEU A 144 -1.39 -5.96 -3.49
N VAL A 145 -0.13 -5.88 -3.10
CA VAL A 145 0.48 -6.84 -2.16
C VAL A 145 1.13 -6.11 -0.99
N ASP A 146 0.92 -6.63 0.21
CA ASP A 146 1.48 -6.05 1.44
C ASP A 146 1.59 -7.09 2.56
N GLY A 147 2.58 -6.90 3.43
CA GLY A 147 2.89 -7.76 4.56
C GLY A 147 2.73 -7.04 5.90
N ASN A 148 1.91 -7.59 6.79
CA ASN A 148 1.76 -7.07 8.15
C ASN A 148 2.58 -7.89 9.16
N PHE A 149 3.73 -7.35 9.56
CA PHE A 149 4.67 -7.96 10.52
C PHE A 149 4.21 -7.84 11.99
N GLY A 150 3.36 -6.86 12.27
CA GLY A 150 2.88 -6.53 13.62
C GLY A 150 1.67 -7.35 14.05
N PHE A 151 0.95 -7.95 13.10
CA PHE A 151 -0.37 -8.53 13.34
C PHE A 151 -0.47 -9.98 12.85
N THR A 152 0.00 -10.89 13.68
CA THR A 152 0.02 -12.35 13.40
C THR A 152 -0.64 -13.14 14.52
N PRO A 153 -1.19 -14.34 14.25
CA PRO A 153 -1.72 -15.19 15.29
C PRO A 153 -0.69 -15.57 16.33
N ILE A 154 -1.14 -15.60 17.58
CA ILE A 154 -0.36 -16.07 18.72
C ILE A 154 -0.91 -17.43 19.17
N THR A 155 -0.04 -18.43 19.32
CA THR A 155 -0.42 -19.77 19.81
C THR A 155 -0.42 -19.86 21.33
N THR A 156 0.41 -19.05 21.99
CA THR A 156 0.50 -18.86 23.45
C THR A 156 1.04 -17.46 23.71
N CYS A 157 0.79 -16.84 24.86
CA CYS A 157 1.19 -15.47 25.21
C CYS A 157 2.68 -15.06 25.01
N THR A 158 3.54 -15.97 24.55
CA THR A 158 4.97 -15.75 24.28
C THR A 158 5.45 -16.18 22.88
N LYS A 159 4.63 -16.83 22.04
CA LYS A 159 5.07 -17.34 20.72
C LYS A 159 4.11 -16.98 19.58
N LYS A 160 4.62 -16.19 18.62
CA LYS A 160 3.97 -15.94 17.33
C LYS A 160 3.99 -17.21 16.49
N ARG A 161 2.89 -17.50 15.80
CA ARG A 161 2.78 -18.66 14.88
C ARG A 161 3.41 -18.38 13.51
N ALA A 162 3.38 -17.12 13.09
CA ALA A 162 3.89 -16.66 11.81
C ALA A 162 4.66 -15.35 12.01
N TYR A 163 5.54 -15.03 11.07
CA TYR A 163 6.29 -13.77 11.04
C TYR A 163 5.42 -12.61 10.55
N GLN A 164 4.56 -12.88 9.57
CA GLN A 164 3.68 -11.86 8.97
C GLN A 164 2.38 -12.47 8.46
N LEU A 165 1.34 -11.66 8.42
CA LEU A 165 0.18 -11.88 7.57
C LEU A 165 0.42 -11.13 6.25
N PHE A 166 0.67 -11.87 5.18
CA PHE A 166 0.82 -11.32 3.84
C PHE A 166 -0.50 -11.43 3.09
N THR A 167 -0.87 -10.38 2.36
CA THR A 167 -2.12 -10.36 1.59
C THR A 167 -1.88 -9.94 0.15
N VAL A 168 -2.48 -10.69 -0.76
CA VAL A 168 -2.68 -10.28 -2.15
C VAL A 168 -4.13 -9.83 -2.29
N ARG A 169 -4.32 -8.59 -2.70
CA ARG A 169 -5.63 -8.04 -3.02
C ARG A 169 -5.72 -7.74 -4.51
N VAL A 170 -6.84 -8.07 -5.12
CA VAL A 170 -7.09 -7.76 -6.53
C VAL A 170 -7.89 -6.48 -6.65
N CYS A 171 -7.45 -5.57 -7.51
CA CYS A 171 -8.17 -4.36 -7.82
C CYS A 171 -9.10 -4.58 -9.02
N CYS A 172 -10.39 -4.35 -8.81
CA CYS A 172 -11.41 -4.30 -9.85
C CYS A 172 -12.36 -3.14 -9.54
N ARG A 173 -12.81 -2.40 -10.55
CA ARG A 173 -13.83 -1.35 -10.40
C ARG A 173 -13.47 -0.33 -9.32
N ASN A 174 -12.24 0.21 -9.32
CA ASN A 174 -11.77 1.23 -8.36
C ASN A 174 -11.73 0.79 -6.88
N THR A 175 -11.73 -0.50 -6.58
CA THR A 175 -11.60 -1.01 -5.21
C THR A 175 -10.79 -2.30 -5.19
N SER A 176 -10.41 -2.76 -3.99
CA SER A 176 -9.66 -4.01 -3.84
C SER A 176 -10.44 -5.10 -3.09
N PHE A 177 -10.30 -6.34 -3.52
CA PHE A 177 -10.89 -7.54 -2.93
C PHE A 177 -9.80 -8.49 -2.46
N LEU A 178 -10.02 -9.20 -1.35
CA LEU A 178 -9.07 -10.16 -0.83
C LEU A 178 -8.96 -11.33 -1.80
N LEU A 179 -7.83 -11.46 -2.50
CA LEU A 179 -7.60 -12.57 -3.42
C LEU A 179 -6.93 -13.75 -2.70
N MET A 180 -5.94 -13.44 -1.86
CA MET A 180 -5.21 -14.45 -1.08
C MET A 180 -4.69 -13.83 0.22
N ALA A 181 -4.77 -14.57 1.32
CA ALA A 181 -4.11 -14.27 2.59
C ALA A 181 -3.16 -15.40 2.97
N ALA A 182 -2.02 -15.06 3.54
CA ALA A 182 -0.96 -16.01 3.86
C ALA A 182 -0.32 -15.68 5.21
N LEU A 183 -0.27 -16.68 6.10
CA LEU A 183 0.56 -16.62 7.29
C LEU A 183 1.94 -17.19 6.95
N LEU A 184 2.90 -16.29 6.75
CA LEU A 184 4.25 -16.66 6.36
C LEU A 184 5.13 -16.83 7.61
N PRO A 185 5.85 -17.95 7.78
CA PRO A 185 6.65 -18.24 8.96
C PRO A 185 7.93 -17.40 9.05
N THR A 186 8.41 -16.89 7.92
CA THR A 186 9.61 -16.07 7.81
C THR A 186 9.43 -14.99 6.72
N LYS A 187 10.46 -14.15 6.54
CA LYS A 187 10.62 -13.25 5.40
C LYS A 187 11.61 -13.78 4.36
N ALA A 188 11.84 -15.09 4.34
CA ALA A 188 12.76 -15.69 3.38
C ALA A 188 12.15 -15.63 1.97
N ALA A 189 13.01 -15.43 0.97
CA ALA A 189 12.61 -15.33 -0.43
C ALA A 189 11.72 -16.49 -0.90
N SER A 190 12.05 -17.70 -0.46
CA SER A 190 11.30 -18.92 -0.76
C SER A 190 9.84 -18.87 -0.31
N GLU A 191 9.52 -18.12 0.75
CA GLU A 191 8.14 -17.99 1.26
C GLU A 191 7.25 -17.22 0.29
N TYR A 192 7.77 -16.09 -0.21
CA TYR A 192 7.05 -15.25 -1.17
C TYR A 192 6.98 -15.91 -2.54
N ILE A 193 8.06 -16.56 -2.99
CA ILE A 193 8.07 -17.30 -4.25
C ILE A 193 6.98 -18.39 -4.24
N LEU A 194 6.93 -19.22 -3.20
CA LEU A 194 5.92 -20.28 -3.08
C LEU A 194 4.49 -19.73 -3.07
N LEU A 195 4.27 -18.60 -2.39
CA LEU A 195 2.98 -17.90 -2.38
C LEU A 195 2.57 -17.47 -3.80
N PHE A 196 3.47 -16.80 -4.53
CA PHE A 196 3.16 -16.29 -5.87
C PHE A 196 3.03 -17.41 -6.90
N GLU A 197 3.82 -18.48 -6.82
CA GLU A 197 3.66 -19.67 -7.65
C GLU A 197 2.31 -20.37 -7.40
N SER A 198 1.87 -20.44 -6.14
CA SER A 198 0.55 -20.97 -5.78
C SER A 198 -0.59 -20.15 -6.38
N MET A 199 -0.47 -18.81 -6.33
CA MET A 199 -1.42 -17.91 -6.98
C MET A 199 -1.42 -18.07 -8.51
N LEU A 200 -0.24 -18.17 -9.13
CA LEU A 200 -0.10 -18.38 -10.58
C LEU A 200 -0.73 -19.70 -11.04
N SER A 201 -0.59 -20.76 -10.25
CA SER A 201 -1.25 -22.04 -10.55
C SER A 201 -2.76 -21.87 -10.65
N ILE A 202 -3.39 -21.13 -9.74
CA ILE A 202 -4.84 -20.90 -9.76
C ILE A 202 -5.25 -20.11 -11.00
N PHE A 203 -4.50 -19.05 -11.37
CA PHE A 203 -4.77 -18.30 -12.60
C PHE A 203 -4.59 -19.17 -13.86
N SER A 204 -3.56 -20.01 -13.88
CA SER A 204 -3.28 -20.92 -15.00
C SER A 204 -4.38 -21.97 -15.16
N ASP A 205 -4.85 -22.55 -14.05
CA ASP A 205 -5.98 -23.49 -14.03
C ASP A 205 -7.31 -22.83 -14.49
N LEU A 206 -7.37 -21.50 -14.46
CA LEU A 206 -8.47 -20.69 -14.96
C LEU A 206 -8.25 -20.17 -16.39
N ASN A 207 -7.18 -20.61 -17.07
CA ASN A 207 -6.76 -20.13 -18.39
C ASN A 207 -6.59 -18.60 -18.46
N PHE A 208 -6.18 -17.97 -17.36
CA PHE A 208 -5.96 -16.53 -17.29
C PHE A 208 -4.47 -16.20 -17.18
N SER A 209 -4.00 -15.28 -18.02
CA SER A 209 -2.63 -14.78 -17.98
C SER A 209 -2.56 -13.45 -17.21
N LEU A 210 -1.62 -13.34 -16.28
CA LEU A 210 -1.29 -12.05 -15.63
C LEU A 210 -0.45 -11.11 -16.52
N ARG A 211 -0.22 -11.46 -17.79
CA ARG A 211 0.52 -10.58 -18.72
C ARG A 211 -0.24 -9.26 -18.88
N GLY A 212 0.46 -8.15 -18.62
CA GLY A 212 -0.13 -6.80 -18.66
C GLY A 212 -0.84 -6.38 -17.38
N VAL A 213 -1.04 -7.29 -16.42
CA VAL A 213 -1.50 -6.93 -15.07
C VAL A 213 -0.35 -6.26 -14.33
N ARG A 214 -0.66 -5.21 -13.55
CA ARG A 214 0.31 -4.56 -12.67
C ARG A 214 0.29 -5.21 -11.29
N VAL A 215 1.46 -5.46 -10.71
CA VAL A 215 1.59 -5.76 -9.27
C VAL A 215 2.17 -4.54 -8.59
N VAL A 216 1.55 -4.10 -7.51
CA VAL A 216 1.98 -2.92 -6.74
C VAL A 216 2.30 -3.36 -5.32
N SER A 217 3.51 -3.09 -4.88
CA SER A 217 3.97 -3.37 -3.52
C SER A 217 4.54 -2.13 -2.86
N ASP A 218 4.85 -2.22 -1.58
CA ASP A 218 5.78 -1.30 -0.94
C ASP A 218 7.20 -1.45 -1.53
N TRP A 219 8.14 -0.68 -0.99
CA TRP A 219 9.54 -0.68 -1.43
C TRP A 219 10.43 -1.64 -0.63
N GLU A 220 9.87 -2.69 -0.02
CA GLU A 220 10.69 -3.68 0.68
C GLU A 220 11.51 -4.49 -0.34
N THR A 221 12.85 -4.44 -0.21
CA THR A 221 13.78 -5.09 -1.15
C THR A 221 13.53 -6.60 -1.30
N GLY A 222 13.11 -7.27 -0.21
CA GLY A 222 12.76 -8.70 -0.23
C GLY A 222 11.58 -8.97 -1.14
N ILE A 223 10.44 -8.32 -0.86
CA ILE A 223 9.22 -8.40 -1.67
C ILE A 223 9.51 -8.08 -3.14
N ILE A 224 10.28 -7.02 -3.41
CA ILE A 224 10.63 -6.65 -4.80
C ILE A 224 11.40 -7.77 -5.50
N LYS A 225 12.43 -8.31 -4.87
CA LYS A 225 13.24 -9.38 -5.46
C LYS A 225 12.39 -10.62 -5.73
N ASP A 226 11.51 -10.97 -4.80
CA ASP A 226 10.74 -12.21 -4.86
C ASP A 226 9.61 -12.13 -5.88
N ILE A 227 8.92 -11.00 -5.98
CA ILE A 227 7.92 -10.75 -7.05
C ILE A 227 8.58 -10.85 -8.41
N ARG A 228 9.74 -10.23 -8.61
CA ARG A 228 10.44 -10.27 -9.91
C ARG A 228 10.92 -11.67 -10.29
N THR A 229 11.23 -12.48 -9.28
CA THR A 229 11.66 -13.87 -9.48
C THR A 229 10.45 -14.75 -9.82
N ALA A 230 9.34 -14.63 -9.08
CA ALA A 230 8.16 -15.46 -9.25
C ALA A 230 7.25 -15.02 -10.40
N LEU A 231 7.20 -13.72 -10.70
CA LEU A 231 6.31 -13.08 -11.67
C LEU A 231 7.11 -12.25 -12.71
N PRO A 232 8.10 -12.83 -13.43
CA PRO A 232 9.02 -12.06 -14.28
C PRO A 232 8.36 -11.33 -15.46
N MET A 233 7.16 -11.78 -15.87
CA MET A 233 6.41 -11.21 -17.00
C MET A 233 5.38 -10.15 -16.58
N VAL A 234 5.24 -9.90 -15.28
CA VAL A 234 4.25 -8.98 -14.72
C VAL A 234 4.91 -7.61 -14.49
N ALA A 235 4.18 -6.53 -14.77
CA ALA A 235 4.68 -5.18 -14.53
C ALA A 235 4.68 -4.90 -13.03
N HIS A 236 5.84 -5.04 -12.38
CA HIS A 236 6.00 -4.72 -10.97
C HIS A 236 6.26 -3.24 -10.77
N GLN A 237 5.46 -2.62 -9.90
CA GLN A 237 5.47 -1.21 -9.56
C GLN A 237 5.64 -1.00 -8.05
N GLY A 238 6.43 -0.01 -7.66
CA GLY A 238 6.49 0.43 -6.26
C GLY A 238 5.39 1.44 -5.94
N CYS A 239 4.92 1.43 -4.70
CA CYS A 239 3.96 2.41 -4.17
C CYS A 239 4.51 3.84 -4.26
N SER A 240 3.80 4.74 -4.95
CA SER A 240 4.23 6.14 -5.15
C SER A 240 4.27 6.94 -3.85
N PHE A 241 3.34 6.67 -2.91
CA PHE A 241 3.32 7.30 -1.59
C PHE A 241 4.60 7.00 -0.81
N HIS A 242 4.97 5.72 -0.72
CA HIS A 242 6.19 5.30 -0.07
C HIS A 242 7.44 5.87 -0.76
N ALA A 243 7.45 5.93 -2.09
CA ALA A 243 8.55 6.55 -2.84
C ALA A 243 8.73 8.02 -2.45
N LEU A 244 7.67 8.82 -2.55
CA LEU A 244 7.70 10.25 -2.23
C LEU A 244 8.04 10.50 -0.76
N LYS A 245 7.52 9.67 0.15
CA LYS A 245 7.86 9.73 1.58
C LYS A 245 9.36 9.52 1.80
N CYS A 246 9.95 8.50 1.19
CA CYS A 246 11.39 8.22 1.30
C CYS A 246 12.24 9.34 0.68
N ILE A 247 11.86 9.84 -0.51
CA ILE A 247 12.52 10.98 -1.16
C ILE A 247 12.50 12.21 -0.23
N ASN A 248 11.35 12.54 0.34
CA ASN A 248 11.19 13.66 1.26
C ASN A 248 12.02 13.50 2.54
N ASN A 249 11.98 12.32 3.15
CA ASN A 249 12.78 12.01 4.33
C ASN A 249 14.29 12.19 4.03
N LYS A 250 14.75 11.81 2.84
CA LYS A 250 16.14 11.97 2.46
C LYS A 250 16.54 13.41 2.19
N ILE A 251 15.70 14.20 1.53
CA ILE A 251 15.86 15.65 1.41
C ILE A 251 16.00 16.28 2.81
N SER A 252 15.11 15.92 3.73
CA SER A 252 15.18 16.37 5.13
C SER A 252 16.48 15.95 5.81
N SER A 253 16.88 14.68 5.68
CA SER A 253 18.07 14.12 6.35
C SER A 253 19.38 14.78 5.90
N PHE A 254 19.45 15.26 4.66
CA PHE A 254 20.59 16.01 4.14
C PHE A 254 20.53 17.52 4.47
N GLY A 255 19.56 17.97 5.26
CA GLY A 255 19.41 19.38 5.65
C GLY A 255 18.89 20.29 4.53
N LEU A 256 18.41 19.71 3.42
CA LEU A 256 18.10 20.44 2.20
C LEU A 256 16.83 21.30 2.29
N ASN A 257 15.96 21.05 3.27
CA ASN A 257 14.76 21.86 3.51
C ASN A 257 15.09 23.31 3.86
N ALA A 258 16.17 23.55 4.61
CA ALA A 258 16.58 24.91 4.95
C ALA A 258 16.96 25.70 3.67
N PHE A 259 17.64 25.03 2.74
CA PHE A 259 18.00 25.63 1.46
C PHE A 259 16.79 25.81 0.54
N ALA A 260 15.85 24.87 0.49
CA ALA A 260 14.62 25.03 -0.29
C ALA A 260 13.75 26.21 0.18
N LYS A 261 13.76 26.52 1.49
CA LYS A 261 13.08 27.70 2.03
C LYS A 261 13.71 29.00 1.53
N SER A 262 15.04 29.10 1.59
CA SER A 262 15.77 30.33 1.29
C SER A 262 16.12 30.53 -0.18
N TYR A 263 16.20 29.45 -0.98
CA TYR A 263 16.69 29.47 -2.35
C TYR A 263 15.66 28.87 -3.32
N PRO A 264 14.94 29.69 -4.10
CA PRO A 264 13.93 29.22 -5.05
C PRO A 264 14.45 28.18 -6.04
N VAL A 265 15.69 28.32 -6.50
CA VAL A 265 16.33 27.39 -7.44
C VAL A 265 16.45 25.97 -6.89
N VAL A 266 16.76 25.84 -5.59
CA VAL A 266 16.82 24.56 -4.88
C VAL A 266 15.42 23.98 -4.66
N ARG A 267 14.44 24.85 -4.34
CA ARG A 267 13.03 24.44 -4.16
C ARG A 267 12.42 23.89 -5.44
N ILE A 268 12.57 24.61 -6.55
CA ILE A 268 12.06 24.21 -7.87
C ILE A 268 12.67 22.87 -8.26
N TRP A 269 13.99 22.72 -8.10
CA TRP A 269 14.67 21.47 -8.39
C TRP A 269 14.13 20.28 -7.59
N PHE A 270 13.92 20.40 -6.28
CA PHE A 270 13.32 19.30 -5.50
C PHE A 270 11.89 18.97 -5.90
N ASN A 271 11.08 19.99 -6.19
CA ASN A 271 9.71 19.77 -6.62
C ASN A 271 9.68 18.99 -7.93
N ARG A 272 10.57 19.33 -8.87
CA ARG A 272 10.76 18.58 -10.12
C ARG A 272 11.30 17.16 -9.89
N ILE A 273 12.24 16.96 -8.96
CA ILE A 273 12.73 15.63 -8.58
C ILE A 273 11.58 14.76 -8.07
N ARG A 274 10.67 15.29 -7.25
CA ARG A 274 9.51 14.53 -6.78
C ARG A 274 8.52 14.23 -7.90
N ALA A 275 8.25 15.23 -8.75
CA ALA A 275 7.40 15.09 -9.92
C ALA A 275 7.95 14.09 -10.95
N SER A 276 9.26 13.79 -10.91
CA SER A 276 9.88 12.84 -11.83
C SER A 276 9.33 11.43 -11.76
N ILE A 277 8.64 11.05 -10.68
CA ILE A 277 7.91 9.78 -10.64
C ILE A 277 6.86 9.69 -11.76
N PHE A 278 6.41 10.81 -12.31
CA PHE A 278 5.45 10.87 -13.41
C PHE A 278 6.11 11.05 -14.78
N LEU A 279 7.44 11.11 -14.85
CA LEU A 279 8.17 11.31 -16.09
C LEU A 279 8.82 9.99 -16.55
N PRO A 280 8.67 9.59 -17.82
CA PRO A 280 9.44 8.47 -18.37
C PRO A 280 10.94 8.67 -18.16
N ARG A 281 11.65 7.60 -17.82
CA ARG A 281 13.07 7.63 -17.46
C ARG A 281 13.93 8.21 -18.57
N ILE A 282 13.57 7.95 -19.83
CA ILE A 282 14.26 8.49 -21.01
C ILE A 282 14.33 10.03 -21.02
N TYR A 283 13.38 10.71 -20.36
CA TYR A 283 13.32 12.17 -20.31
C TYR A 283 13.94 12.75 -19.03
N ILE A 284 14.15 11.95 -17.99
CA ILE A 284 14.90 12.38 -16.79
C ILE A 284 16.32 12.79 -17.18
N ASP A 285 16.94 11.99 -18.06
CA ASP A 285 18.30 12.23 -18.54
C ASP A 285 18.37 13.42 -19.52
N GLN A 286 17.26 13.77 -20.20
CA GLN A 286 17.20 14.86 -21.19
C GLN A 286 16.94 16.25 -20.58
N CYS A 287 16.39 16.35 -19.37
CA CYS A 287 16.00 17.62 -18.77
C CYS A 287 16.94 18.12 -17.67
N ASP A 288 18.16 17.60 -17.62
CA ASP A 288 19.20 17.94 -16.62
C ASP A 288 18.69 17.86 -15.17
N LEU A 289 17.67 17.05 -14.92
CA LEU A 289 17.05 16.96 -13.60
C LEU A 289 18.03 16.44 -12.55
N LEU A 290 18.98 15.61 -12.98
CA LEU A 290 20.04 15.05 -12.14
C LEU A 290 21.30 15.93 -12.11
N THR A 291 21.17 17.21 -12.47
CA THR A 291 22.22 18.22 -12.33
C THR A 291 21.97 19.09 -11.10
N ILE A 292 23.01 19.36 -10.32
CA ILE A 292 22.91 20.18 -9.11
C ILE A 292 22.62 21.63 -9.52
N PRO A 293 21.57 22.28 -8.97
CA PRO A 293 21.09 23.56 -9.48
C PRO A 293 21.84 24.77 -8.89
N VAL A 294 22.99 24.53 -8.23
CA VAL A 294 23.81 25.54 -7.55
C VAL A 294 25.29 25.27 -7.81
N SER A 295 26.13 26.31 -7.72
CA SER A 295 27.59 26.18 -7.89
C SER A 295 28.25 25.39 -6.76
N ASN A 296 29.47 24.89 -7.00
CA ASN A 296 30.25 24.12 -6.03
C ASN A 296 30.65 24.88 -4.75
N VAL A 297 30.58 26.22 -4.76
CA VAL A 297 30.81 27.06 -3.58
C VAL A 297 29.54 27.30 -2.75
N HIS A 298 28.36 26.95 -3.28
CA HIS A 298 27.10 27.15 -2.58
C HIS A 298 26.96 26.16 -1.41
N PRO A 299 26.50 26.58 -0.21
CA PRO A 299 26.42 25.69 0.96
C PRO A 299 25.53 24.45 0.77
N ALA A 300 24.54 24.52 -0.13
CA ALA A 300 23.68 23.38 -0.48
C ALA A 300 24.36 22.34 -1.40
N TYR A 301 25.48 22.65 -2.05
CA TYR A 301 26.06 21.82 -3.11
C TYR A 301 26.36 20.39 -2.62
N THR A 302 27.11 20.26 -1.53
CA THR A 302 27.49 18.94 -0.97
C THR A 302 26.26 18.12 -0.57
N ALA A 303 25.27 18.75 0.06
CA ALA A 303 24.04 18.09 0.44
C ALA A 303 23.22 17.64 -0.78
N SER A 304 23.13 18.49 -1.82
CA SER A 304 22.46 18.17 -3.09
C SER A 304 23.16 17.03 -3.82
N HIS A 305 24.49 17.00 -3.80
CA HIS A 305 25.29 15.90 -4.36
C HIS A 305 24.98 14.58 -3.65
N ASN A 306 25.08 14.55 -2.32
CA ASN A 306 24.78 13.36 -1.53
C ASN A 306 23.34 12.85 -1.74
N PHE A 307 22.39 13.78 -1.89
CA PHE A 307 21.02 13.44 -2.22
C PHE A 307 20.89 12.81 -3.62
N LEU A 308 21.57 13.36 -4.64
CA LEU A 308 21.56 12.77 -5.98
C LEU A 308 22.22 11.40 -6.03
N ASP A 309 23.29 11.18 -5.28
CA ASP A 309 23.92 9.86 -5.17
C ASP A 309 22.94 8.83 -4.60
N TYR A 310 22.26 9.20 -3.51
CA TYR A 310 21.15 8.41 -2.96
C TYR A 310 20.05 8.19 -3.99
N PHE A 311 19.62 9.24 -4.69
CA PHE A 311 18.49 9.15 -5.62
C PHE A 311 18.80 8.19 -6.77
N ARG A 312 20.02 8.26 -7.30
CA ARG A 312 20.50 7.36 -8.35
C ARG A 312 20.60 5.91 -7.87
N SER A 313 21.20 5.69 -6.70
CA SER A 313 21.41 4.33 -6.18
C SER A 313 20.11 3.64 -5.78
N GLU A 314 19.16 4.41 -5.23
CA GLU A 314 17.90 3.86 -4.73
C GLU A 314 16.85 3.74 -5.82
N TRP A 315 16.59 4.82 -6.58
CA TRP A 315 15.42 4.87 -7.47
C TRP A 315 15.76 4.53 -8.92
N MET A 316 16.91 5.01 -9.41
CA MET A 316 17.30 4.84 -10.81
C MET A 316 17.94 3.48 -11.12
N ALA A 317 18.31 2.72 -10.09
CA ALA A 317 18.87 1.37 -10.19
C ALA A 317 17.81 0.27 -10.39
N HIS A 318 16.56 0.53 -9.97
CA HIS A 318 15.44 -0.34 -10.27
C HIS A 318 14.95 -0.13 -11.71
N PRO A 319 14.25 -1.10 -12.32
CA PRO A 319 13.61 -0.86 -13.61
C PRO A 319 12.60 0.26 -13.54
N GLU A 320 12.42 0.89 -14.69
CA GLU A 320 11.54 2.05 -14.85
C GLU A 320 10.12 1.81 -14.32
N THR A 321 9.57 0.61 -14.49
CA THR A 321 8.23 0.25 -14.02
C THR A 321 8.04 0.42 -12.50
N MET A 322 9.12 0.31 -11.71
CA MET A 322 9.07 0.47 -10.26
C MET A 322 8.75 1.90 -9.87
N LEU A 323 9.49 2.86 -10.42
CA LEU A 323 9.41 4.28 -10.07
C LEU A 323 8.34 5.01 -10.87
N SER A 324 8.32 4.80 -12.19
CA SER A 324 7.49 5.56 -13.12
C SER A 324 6.00 5.27 -12.88
N LYS A 325 5.23 6.35 -12.85
CA LYS A 325 3.76 6.45 -12.77
C LYS A 325 3.21 7.22 -13.98
N TYR A 326 4.02 7.40 -15.01
CA TYR A 326 3.58 8.00 -16.26
C TYR A 326 2.47 7.16 -16.89
N MET A 327 1.37 7.81 -17.29
CA MET A 327 0.18 7.17 -17.86
C MET A 327 -0.42 6.05 -17.00
N VAL A 328 -0.04 5.98 -15.70
CA VAL A 328 -0.71 5.12 -14.73
C VAL A 328 -1.89 5.90 -14.23
N ASP A 329 -3.09 5.50 -14.63
CA ASP A 329 -4.34 6.09 -14.18
C ASP A 329 -4.61 5.75 -12.70
N ARG A 330 -4.68 4.47 -12.33
CA ARG A 330 -5.22 3.98 -11.04
C ARG A 330 -4.21 3.18 -10.23
N HIS A 331 -4.49 3.02 -8.93
CA HIS A 331 -3.76 2.10 -8.04
C HIS A 331 -2.25 2.35 -7.97
N ARG A 332 -1.83 3.62 -7.86
CA ARG A 332 -0.40 3.99 -7.75
C ARG A 332 0.19 3.68 -6.37
N THR A 333 -0.66 3.38 -5.38
CA THR A 333 -0.32 3.22 -3.96
C THR A 333 -0.81 1.88 -3.41
N THR A 334 -0.28 1.49 -2.24
CA THR A 334 -0.70 0.33 -1.44
C THR A 334 -1.79 0.66 -0.43
N ASN A 335 -2.34 1.88 -0.45
CA ASN A 335 -3.16 2.42 0.64
C ASN A 335 -4.49 1.66 0.84
N LEU A 336 -5.03 1.02 -0.21
CA LEU A 336 -6.17 0.10 -0.12
C LEU A 336 -5.89 -1.13 0.76
N VAL A 337 -4.67 -1.68 0.66
CA VAL A 337 -4.26 -2.84 1.46
C VAL A 337 -3.92 -2.40 2.88
N GLU A 338 -3.18 -1.30 3.03
CA GLU A 338 -2.86 -0.74 4.34
C GLU A 338 -4.11 -0.30 5.12
N SER A 339 -5.10 0.29 4.43
CA SER A 339 -6.38 0.65 5.05
C SER A 339 -7.13 -0.58 5.53
N TRP A 340 -7.08 -1.67 4.77
CA TRP A 340 -7.64 -2.95 5.16
C TRP A 340 -6.89 -3.56 6.35
N HIS A 341 -5.54 -3.53 6.37
CA HIS A 341 -4.76 -3.95 7.54
C HIS A 341 -5.09 -3.11 8.78
N ARG A 342 -5.25 -1.80 8.65
CA ARG A 342 -5.67 -0.93 9.76
C ARG A 342 -7.05 -1.31 10.27
N ALA A 343 -8.00 -1.61 9.38
CA ALA A 343 -9.33 -2.07 9.75
C ALA A 343 -9.29 -3.43 10.47
N LEU A 344 -8.47 -4.36 9.97
CA LEU A 344 -8.21 -5.66 10.60
C LEU A 344 -7.63 -5.47 12.02
N ILE A 345 -6.57 -4.68 12.18
CA ILE A 345 -5.96 -4.39 13.49
C ILE A 345 -7.00 -3.78 14.43
N SER A 346 -7.81 -2.83 13.94
CA SER A 346 -8.88 -2.21 14.72
C SER A 346 -9.96 -3.20 15.14
N TRP A 347 -10.33 -4.15 14.26
CA TRP A 347 -11.31 -5.19 14.56
C TRP A 347 -10.88 -6.07 15.73
N PHE A 348 -9.59 -6.33 15.84
CA PHE A 348 -8.99 -7.09 16.94
C PHE A 348 -8.44 -6.19 18.05
N HIS A 349 -8.87 -4.93 18.11
CA HIS A 349 -8.53 -3.99 19.20
C HIS A 349 -7.02 -3.77 19.37
N GLY A 350 -6.22 -3.94 18.30
CA GLY A 350 -4.76 -3.86 18.35
C GLY A 350 -4.08 -5.11 18.93
N HIS A 351 -4.83 -6.13 19.34
CA HIS A 351 -4.29 -7.36 19.89
C HIS A 351 -4.06 -8.41 18.81
N HIS A 352 -3.03 -9.23 19.02
CA HIS A 352 -2.79 -10.39 18.17
C HIS A 352 -4.00 -11.34 18.21
N PRO A 353 -4.52 -11.76 17.05
CA PRO A 353 -5.75 -12.55 17.00
C PRO A 353 -5.46 -14.02 17.35
N PRO A 354 -6.36 -14.73 18.03
CA PRO A 354 -6.38 -16.19 18.02
C PRO A 354 -6.47 -16.70 16.57
N LEU A 355 -5.79 -17.80 16.23
CA LEU A 355 -5.72 -18.27 14.84
C LEU A 355 -7.11 -18.48 14.22
N MET A 356 -8.00 -19.16 14.95
CA MET A 356 -9.34 -19.46 14.43
C MET A 356 -10.18 -18.20 14.22
N GLU A 357 -10.02 -17.19 15.08
CA GLU A 357 -10.71 -15.91 14.90
C GLU A 357 -10.17 -15.15 13.68
N LEU A 358 -8.86 -15.18 13.44
CA LEU A 358 -8.28 -14.61 12.22
C LEU A 358 -8.79 -15.34 10.98
N VAL A 359 -8.77 -16.67 10.98
CA VAL A 359 -9.27 -17.49 9.87
C VAL A 359 -10.75 -17.16 9.59
N ASN A 360 -11.60 -17.10 10.62
CA ASN A 360 -13.00 -16.73 10.47
C ASN A 360 -13.18 -15.30 9.94
N PHE A 361 -12.36 -14.35 10.39
CA PHE A 361 -12.38 -12.98 9.88
C PHE A 361 -12.02 -12.93 8.39
N LEU A 362 -10.98 -13.65 7.98
CA LEU A 362 -10.53 -13.70 6.58
C LEU A 362 -11.59 -14.36 5.69
N MET A 363 -12.22 -15.45 6.15
CA MET A 363 -13.33 -16.10 5.45
C MET A 363 -14.54 -15.17 5.31
N ASN A 364 -14.93 -14.46 6.36
CA ASN A 364 -16.03 -13.50 6.28
C ASN A 364 -15.68 -12.31 5.35
N THR A 365 -14.42 -11.88 5.33
CA THR A 365 -13.95 -10.85 4.41
C THR A 365 -14.03 -11.31 2.96
N GLU A 366 -13.55 -12.51 2.68
CA GLU A 366 -13.61 -13.13 1.34
C GLU A 366 -15.07 -13.28 0.88
N LEU A 367 -15.96 -13.71 1.77
CA LEU A 367 -17.39 -13.82 1.52
C LEU A 367 -18.01 -12.47 1.15
N ASP A 368 -17.75 -11.43 1.95
CA ASP A 368 -18.25 -10.07 1.72
C ASP A 368 -17.70 -9.49 0.41
N ASP A 369 -16.41 -9.72 0.13
CA ASP A 369 -15.77 -9.28 -1.11
C ASP A 369 -16.36 -10.00 -2.33
N ASN A 370 -16.66 -11.31 -2.25
CA ASN A 370 -17.35 -12.06 -3.32
C ASN A 370 -18.78 -11.56 -3.58
N ILE A 371 -19.55 -11.27 -2.53
CA ILE A 371 -20.92 -10.72 -2.67
C ILE A 371 -20.85 -9.38 -3.40
N ALA A 372 -19.94 -8.50 -2.98
CA ALA A 372 -19.75 -7.22 -3.63
C ALA A 372 -19.33 -7.38 -5.09
N MET A 373 -18.36 -8.27 -5.40
CA MET A 373 -17.94 -8.54 -6.77
C MET A 373 -19.08 -9.07 -7.65
N LYS A 374 -19.89 -10.02 -7.15
CA LYS A 374 -21.06 -10.53 -7.87
C LYS A 374 -22.08 -9.41 -8.12
N HIS A 375 -22.37 -8.60 -7.11
CA HIS A 375 -23.27 -7.46 -7.25
C HIS A 375 -22.80 -6.49 -8.34
N TYR A 376 -21.50 -6.17 -8.39
CA TYR A 376 -20.93 -5.30 -9.42
C TYR A 376 -20.97 -5.93 -10.81
N ARG A 377 -20.76 -7.24 -10.92
CA ARG A 377 -20.85 -7.97 -12.19
C ARG A 377 -22.27 -7.93 -12.74
N ASP A 378 -23.26 -8.18 -11.87
CA ASP A 378 -24.66 -8.39 -12.29
C ASP A 378 -25.39 -7.06 -12.52
N ASN A 379 -25.06 -6.01 -11.76
CA ASN A 379 -25.78 -4.73 -11.81
C ASN A 379 -25.00 -3.61 -12.52
N GLY A 380 -23.78 -3.89 -13.00
CA GLY A 380 -22.97 -2.94 -13.75
C GLY A 380 -22.52 -1.69 -12.96
N SER A 381 -22.82 -1.62 -11.66
CA SER A 381 -22.34 -0.55 -10.81
C SER A 381 -20.84 -0.70 -10.65
N SER A 382 -20.06 0.05 -11.44
CA SER A 382 -18.72 0.40 -10.96
C SER A 382 -18.86 1.06 -9.60
N PHE A 383 -17.81 1.04 -8.78
CA PHE A 383 -17.68 2.09 -7.79
C PHE A 383 -17.62 3.41 -8.57
N GLU A 384 -18.78 4.08 -8.74
CA GLU A 384 -18.83 5.47 -9.14
C GLU A 384 -17.93 6.17 -8.14
N LEU A 385 -16.80 6.66 -8.66
CA LEU A 385 -15.97 7.57 -7.89
C LEU A 385 -16.90 8.71 -7.48
N GLU A 386 -16.74 9.22 -6.26
CA GLU A 386 -17.42 10.47 -5.95
C GLU A 386 -16.98 11.51 -7.00
N GLU A 387 -17.88 12.39 -7.43
CA GLU A 387 -17.61 13.35 -8.51
C GLU A 387 -16.28 14.12 -8.27
N GLU A 388 -15.96 14.39 -7.01
CA GLU A 388 -14.70 14.97 -6.58
C GLU A 388 -13.47 14.07 -6.85
N ASP A 389 -13.56 12.77 -6.52
CA ASP A 389 -12.50 11.79 -6.80
C ASP A 389 -12.26 11.67 -8.32
N GLU A 390 -13.34 11.65 -9.11
CA GLU A 390 -13.25 11.58 -10.58
C GLU A 390 -12.58 12.82 -11.17
N ASN A 391 -13.01 14.02 -10.74
CA ASN A 391 -12.45 15.31 -11.16
C ASN A 391 -10.96 15.44 -10.83
N ARG A 392 -10.56 15.12 -9.60
CA ARG A 392 -9.14 15.14 -9.18
C ARG A 392 -8.31 14.16 -10.03
N SER A 393 -8.91 13.05 -10.45
CA SER A 393 -8.23 12.05 -11.28
C SER A 393 -8.00 12.55 -12.71
N ILE A 394 -8.99 13.24 -13.28
CA ILE A 394 -8.89 13.93 -14.57
C ILE A 394 -7.80 15.00 -14.48
N GLU A 395 -7.77 15.78 -13.38
CA GLU A 395 -6.73 16.78 -13.18
C GLU A 395 -5.32 16.18 -13.20
N THR A 396 -5.14 14.99 -12.61
CA THR A 396 -3.84 14.32 -12.55
C THR A 396 -3.42 13.72 -13.89
N LEU A 397 -4.36 13.15 -14.64
CA LEU A 397 -4.09 12.54 -15.93
C LEU A 397 -3.92 13.55 -17.06
N SER A 398 -4.64 14.68 -17.01
CA SER A 398 -4.64 15.69 -18.07
C SER A 398 -3.24 16.17 -18.45
N PRO A 399 -2.34 16.56 -17.52
CA PRO A 399 -0.98 16.94 -17.87
C PRO A 399 -0.15 15.80 -18.48
N MET A 400 -0.41 14.54 -18.09
CA MET A 400 0.27 13.38 -18.68
C MET A 400 -0.17 13.17 -20.12
N ILE A 401 -1.48 13.26 -20.40
CA ILE A 401 -2.07 13.12 -21.74
C ILE A 401 -1.57 14.25 -22.66
N GLU A 402 -1.54 15.49 -22.17
CA GLU A 402 -0.98 16.62 -22.92
C GLU A 402 0.48 16.39 -23.29
N PHE A 403 1.28 15.87 -22.35
CA PHE A 403 2.68 15.56 -22.60
C PHE A 403 2.86 14.34 -23.53
N ASP A 404 2.02 13.32 -23.40
CA ASP A 404 1.99 12.13 -24.25
C ASP A 404 1.70 12.50 -25.71
N SER A 405 0.75 13.42 -25.94
CA SER A 405 0.49 13.97 -27.28
C SER A 405 1.72 14.64 -27.91
N ILE A 406 2.56 15.31 -27.12
CA ILE A 406 3.81 15.89 -27.63
C ILE A 406 4.79 14.76 -27.99
N VAL A 407 4.92 13.76 -27.11
CA VAL A 407 5.81 12.61 -27.27
C VAL A 407 5.47 11.78 -28.51
N ASP A 408 4.17 11.58 -28.78
CA ASP A 408 3.67 10.86 -29.95
C ASP A 408 4.00 11.58 -31.27
N GLU A 409 4.01 12.91 -31.25
CA GLU A 409 4.33 13.73 -32.43
C GLU A 409 5.84 13.90 -32.64
N ARG A 410 6.61 14.09 -31.56
CA ARG A 410 8.06 14.38 -31.61
C ARG A 410 8.76 14.21 -30.26
N VAL A 411 10.08 14.27 -30.29
CA VAL A 411 10.86 14.40 -29.06
C VAL A 411 10.52 15.74 -28.36
N PRO A 412 10.12 15.73 -27.08
CA PRO A 412 9.84 16.95 -26.33
C PRO A 412 11.12 17.75 -26.09
N THR A 413 11.00 19.08 -26.12
CA THR A 413 12.12 19.97 -25.80
C THR A 413 12.40 19.99 -24.30
N HIS A 414 13.61 20.41 -23.93
CA HIS A 414 13.98 20.61 -22.52
C HIS A 414 12.95 21.49 -21.75
N ALA A 415 12.48 22.58 -22.36
CA ALA A 415 11.49 23.47 -21.75
C ALA A 415 10.13 22.80 -21.54
N GLU A 416 9.70 21.94 -22.46
CA GLU A 416 8.43 21.19 -22.36
C GLU A 416 8.49 20.12 -21.27
N ILE A 417 9.61 19.41 -21.15
CA ILE A 417 9.81 18.44 -20.07
C ILE A 417 9.76 19.15 -18.71
N LEU A 418 10.45 20.28 -18.56
CA LEU A 418 10.41 21.06 -17.32
C LEU A 418 9.01 21.63 -17.04
N SER A 419 8.29 22.08 -18.07
CA SER A 419 6.91 22.57 -17.92
C SER A 419 5.95 21.46 -17.47
N PHE A 420 6.10 20.26 -18.02
CA PHE A 420 5.38 19.06 -17.58
C PHE A 420 5.68 18.75 -16.10
N LEU A 421 6.97 18.70 -15.72
CA LEU A 421 7.35 18.46 -14.33
C LEU A 421 6.77 19.51 -13.39
N ASP A 422 6.79 20.79 -13.78
CA ASP A 422 6.23 21.90 -13.02
C ASP A 422 4.71 21.72 -12.79
N LYS A 423 3.96 21.33 -13.85
CA LYS A 423 2.53 20.98 -13.72
C LYS A 423 2.32 19.81 -12.76
N MET A 424 3.20 18.80 -12.81
CA MET A 424 3.08 17.60 -11.98
C MET A 424 3.44 17.83 -10.50
N THR A 425 4.18 18.89 -10.16
CA THR A 425 4.57 19.18 -8.76
C THR A 425 3.38 19.29 -7.80
N LYS A 426 2.21 19.73 -8.29
CA LYS A 426 0.98 19.87 -7.50
C LYS A 426 0.43 18.53 -6.99
N PHE A 427 0.86 17.41 -7.59
CA PHE A 427 0.46 16.06 -7.16
C PHE A 427 1.49 15.38 -6.27
N CYS A 428 2.59 16.05 -5.95
CA CYS A 428 3.64 15.55 -5.08
C CYS A 428 3.71 16.31 -3.73
N HIS A 429 2.92 17.37 -3.58
CA HIS A 429 2.96 18.30 -2.46
C HIS A 429 1.61 18.94 -2.17
N GLU A 430 1.39 19.31 -0.91
CA GLU A 430 0.45 20.39 -0.56
C GLU A 430 0.88 21.73 -1.18
N LYS A 431 -0.11 22.58 -1.45
CA LYS A 431 0.08 24.02 -1.57
C LYS A 431 0.76 24.51 -0.29
N LEU A 432 2.03 24.92 -0.39
CA LEU A 432 2.65 25.77 0.61
C LEU A 432 1.91 27.13 0.57
N ASN A 433 0.83 27.25 1.33
CA ASN A 433 0.22 28.55 1.64
C ASN A 433 1.00 29.21 2.77
#